data_AF-A0A4R4JT79-F1
#
_entry.id   AF-A0A4R4JT79-F1
#
_cell.length_a   1.000
_cell.length_b   1.000
_cell.length_c   1.000
_cell.angle_alpha   90.00
_cell.angle_beta   90.00
_cell.angle_gamma   90.00
#
_symmetry.space_group_name_H-M   'P 1'
#
loop_
_entity.id
_entity.type
_entity.pdbx_description
1 polymer ?
#
loop_
_entity_poly.entity_id
_entity_poly.type
_entity_poly.pdbx_seq_one_letter_code
_entity_poly.pdbx_strand_id
1 'polypeptide(L)' 'MLKHRLEQAGVTSEMLDNLVHDAASRIASRVNNEGMSEQIEFIESAGITETEIADELNIPL' A
#
# COMPACT_ATOMS: atom_id res chain seq x y z
N MET A 1 -12.37 -19.31 3.22
CA MET A 1 -11.74 -20.37 4.04
C MET A 1 -10.23 -20.17 4.30
N LEU A 2 -9.66 -18.96 4.13
CA LEU A 2 -8.26 -18.71 4.53
C LEU A 2 -8.17 -18.26 6.00
N LYS A 3 -8.93 -17.22 6.36
CA LYS A 3 -9.06 -16.69 7.73
C LYS A 3 -9.21 -17.80 8.77
N HIS A 4 -10.18 -18.69 8.58
CA HIS A 4 -10.42 -19.80 9.50
C HIS A 4 -9.23 -20.76 9.67
N ARG A 5 -8.49 -21.05 8.59
CA ARG A 5 -7.29 -21.90 8.67
C ARG A 5 -6.13 -21.20 9.38
N LEU A 6 -5.99 -19.89 9.18
CA LEU A 6 -5.00 -19.07 9.88
C LEU A 6 -5.32 -19.00 11.38
N GLU A 7 -6.59 -18.79 11.73
CA GLU A 7 -7.08 -18.81 13.12
C GLU A 7 -6.83 -20.16 13.79
N GLN A 8 -7.14 -21.28 13.11
CA GLN A 8 -6.87 -22.63 13.61
C GLN A 8 -5.37 -22.91 13.79
N ALA A 9 -4.51 -22.26 13.02
CA ALA A 9 -3.05 -22.36 13.13
C ALA A 9 -2.45 -21.40 14.18
N GLY A 10 -3.29 -20.63 14.91
CA GLY A 10 -2.84 -19.68 15.92
C GLY A 10 -2.23 -18.39 15.36
N VAL A 11 -2.46 -18.09 14.07
CA VAL A 11 -1.97 -16.86 13.44
C VAL A 11 -2.79 -15.67 13.92
N THR A 12 -2.12 -14.66 14.47
CA THR A 12 -2.74 -13.41 14.91
C THR A 12 -2.68 -12.34 13.81
N SER A 13 -3.44 -11.25 13.97
CA SER A 13 -3.33 -10.08 13.08
C SER A 13 -1.90 -9.51 13.07
N GLU A 14 -1.23 -9.44 14.22
CA GLU A 14 0.14 -8.94 14.34
C GLU A 14 1.13 -9.75 13.48
N MET A 15 0.93 -11.06 13.35
CA MET A 15 1.74 -11.89 12.47
C MET A 15 1.50 -11.60 10.98
N LEU A 16 0.31 -11.09 10.64
CA LEU A 16 -0.02 -10.67 9.28
C LEU A 16 0.49 -9.26 8.97
N ASP A 17 0.73 -8.41 9.97
CA ASP A 17 1.20 -7.03 9.76
C ASP A 17 2.51 -6.99 8.96
N ASN A 18 3.48 -7.85 9.32
CA ASN A 18 4.74 -7.96 8.57
C ASN A 18 4.50 -8.42 7.13
N LEU A 19 3.58 -9.37 6.90
CA LEU A 19 3.25 -9.84 5.56
C LEU A 19 2.53 -8.77 4.72
N VAL A 20 1.67 -7.98 5.35
CA VAL A 20 0.99 -6.84 4.72
C VAL A 20 2.01 -5.77 4.34
N HIS A 21 2.92 -5.44 5.25
CA HIS A 21 4.01 -4.49 4.98
C HIS A 21 4.89 -4.95 3.81
N ASP A 22 5.37 -6.20 3.83
CA ASP A 22 6.20 -6.76 2.76
C ASP A 22 5.47 -6.77 1.42
N ALA A 23 4.18 -7.13 1.43
CA ALA A 23 3.36 -7.13 0.21
C ALA A 23 3.20 -5.71 -0.35
N ALA A 24 2.87 -4.73 0.50
CA ALA A 24 2.74 -3.33 0.10
C ALA A 24 4.05 -2.78 -0.45
N SER A 25 5.18 -3.07 0.22
CA SER A 25 6.52 -2.65 -0.20
C SER A 25 6.90 -3.19 -1.58
N ARG A 26 6.61 -4.47 -1.87
CA ARG A 26 6.84 -5.06 -3.20
C ARG A 26 6.02 -4.40 -4.29
N ILE A 27 4.76 -4.08 -4.01
CA ILE A 27 3.88 -3.42 -4.98
C ILE A 27 4.39 -2.00 -5.24
N ALA A 28 4.69 -1.22 -4.20
CA ALA A 28 5.22 0.12 -4.32
C ALA A 28 6.56 0.14 -5.08
N SER A 29 7.48 -0.77 -4.75
CA SER A 29 8.77 -0.89 -5.46
C SER A 29 8.60 -1.19 -6.95
N ARG A 30 7.56 -1.91 -7.35
CA ARG A 30 7.26 -2.13 -8.77
C ARG A 30 6.82 -0.83 -9.43
N VAL A 31 5.85 -0.14 -8.83
CA VAL A 31 5.25 1.10 -9.37
C VAL A 31 6.27 2.25 -9.45
N ASN A 32 7.21 2.35 -8.50
CA ASN A 32 8.24 3.39 -8.50
C ASN A 32 9.16 3.37 -9.74
N ASN A 33 9.21 2.26 -10.48
CA ASN A 33 9.99 2.15 -11.71
C ASN A 33 9.13 2.37 -12.98
N GLU A 34 7.84 2.65 -12.82
CA GLU A 34 6.91 2.99 -13.90
C GLU A 34 6.87 4.51 -14.14
N GLY A 35 6.04 4.94 -15.11
CA GLY A 35 5.85 6.35 -15.44
C GLY A 35 5.02 7.13 -14.42
N MET A 36 4.95 8.45 -14.61
CA MET A 36 4.22 9.35 -13.71
C MET A 36 2.72 9.02 -13.65
N SER A 37 2.11 8.65 -14.78
CA SER A 37 0.69 8.30 -14.84
C SER A 37 0.37 7.10 -13.94
N GLU A 38 1.19 6.06 -14.02
CA GLU A 38 1.04 4.82 -13.23
C GLU A 38 1.29 5.08 -11.74
N GLN A 39 2.22 5.97 -11.41
CA GLN A 39 2.50 6.37 -10.03
C GLN A 39 1.32 7.14 -9.43
N ILE A 40 0.75 8.10 -10.17
CA ILE A 40 -0.42 8.88 -9.72
C ILE A 40 -1.63 7.95 -9.51
N GLU A 41 -1.93 7.09 -10.48
CA GLU A 41 -3.05 6.14 -10.37
C GLU A 41 -2.92 5.24 -9.13
N PHE A 42 -1.70 4.77 -8.83
CA PHE A 42 -1.45 3.97 -7.63
C PHE A 42 -1.71 4.75 -6.35
N ILE A 43 -1.18 5.99 -6.25
CA ILE A 43 -1.35 6.86 -5.07
C ILE A 43 -2.84 7.16 -4.83
N GLU A 44 -3.58 7.51 -5.88
CA GLU A 44 -5.03 7.73 -5.80
C GLU A 44 -5.79 6.45 -5.40
N SER A 45 -5.41 5.30 -5.95
CA SER A 45 -6.03 4.00 -5.60
C SER A 45 -5.78 3.58 -4.14
N ALA A 46 -4.70 4.07 -3.54
CA ALA A 46 -4.39 3.90 -2.12
C ALA A 46 -5.21 4.84 -1.22
N GLY A 47 -6.04 5.72 -1.82
CA GLY A 47 -6.89 6.66 -1.11
C GLY A 47 -6.19 7.95 -0.71
N ILE A 48 -4.98 8.21 -1.21
CA ILE A 48 -4.27 9.46 -0.98
C ILE A 48 -4.85 10.53 -1.90
N THR A 49 -5.29 11.63 -1.31
CA THR A 49 -5.95 12.73 -2.01
C THR A 49 -4.95 13.66 -2.70
N GLU A 50 -5.43 14.41 -3.69
CA GLU A 50 -4.65 15.47 -4.35
C GLU A 50 -4.07 16.47 -3.34
N THR A 51 -4.83 16.82 -2.30
CA THR A 51 -4.35 17.70 -1.21
C THR A 51 -3.19 17.08 -0.43
N GLU A 52 -3.28 15.80 -0.07
CA GLU A 52 -2.19 15.10 0.63
C GLU A 52 -0.94 14.98 -0.25
N ILE A 53 -1.11 14.77 -1.57
CA ILE A 53 0.01 14.77 -2.52
C ILE A 53 0.67 16.16 -2.60
N ALA A 54 -0.13 17.22 -2.67
CA ALA A 54 0.36 18.60 -2.70
C ALA A 54 1.16 18.94 -1.44
N ASP A 55 0.61 18.57 -0.28
CA ASP A 55 1.22 18.80 1.03
C ASP A 55 2.55 18.03 1.15
N GLU A 56 2.59 16.75 0.77
CA GLU A 56 3.81 15.91 0.84
C GLU A 56 4.91 16.39 -0.12
N LEU A 57 4.53 16.85 -1.31
CA LEU A 57 5.47 17.40 -2.30
C LEU A 57 5.83 18.87 -2.05
N ASN A 58 5.15 19.54 -1.10
CA ASN A 58 5.28 20.96 -0.81
C ASN A 58 5.09 21.84 -2.07
N ILE A 59 4.03 21.55 -2.84
CA ILE A 59 3.65 22.30 -4.04
C ILE A 59 2.25 22.91 -3.88
N PRO A 60 1.97 24.06 -4.53
CA PRO A 60 0.61 24.58 -4.61
C PRO A 60 -0.16 23.83 -5.71
N LEU A 61 -1.19 23.07 -5.32
CA LEU A 61 -2.26 22.55 -6.21
C LEU A 61 -3.57 23.31 -5.94
#